data_AF-A0A2H9R8N6-F1
#
_entry.id   AF-A0A2H9R8N6-F1
#
_cell.length_a   1.000
_cell.length_b   1.000
_cell.length_c   1.000
_cell.angle_alpha   90.00
_cell.angle_beta   90.00
_cell.angle_gamma   90.00
#
_symmetry.space_group_name_H-M   'P 1'
#
loop_
_entity.id
_entity.type
_entity.pdbx_description
1 polymer ?
#
loop_
_entity_poly.entity_id
_entity_poly.type
_entity_poly.pdbx_seq_one_letter_code
_entity_poly.pdbx_strand_id
1 'polypeptide(L)'
;MGANPNVHIPKESWPNWTWYAIEFGIVIAISMLVSREITNSIEGLTPEIQNYVFMGIVGGIFFIWYLIIRNFVFKKKILDNKY
;
A
#
# COMPACT_ATOMS: atom_id res chain seq x y z
N MET A 1 23.77 -28.68 -37.02
CA MET A 1 22.38 -28.64 -36.53
C MET A 1 22.30 -27.55 -35.48
N GLY A 2 21.74 -26.39 -35.83
CA GLY A 2 21.67 -25.24 -34.93
C GLY A 2 20.68 -25.50 -33.81
N ALA A 3 21.14 -25.36 -32.56
CA ALA A 3 20.25 -25.32 -31.41
C ALA A 3 19.35 -24.08 -31.55
N ASN A 4 18.05 -24.31 -31.74
CA ASN A 4 17.08 -23.22 -31.80
C ASN A 4 16.84 -22.76 -30.35
N PRO A 5 17.20 -21.53 -29.95
CA PRO A 5 17.11 -21.09 -28.57
C PRO A 5 15.68 -20.64 -28.24
N ASN A 6 14.72 -21.57 -28.34
CA ASN A 6 13.33 -21.31 -28.00
C ASN A 6 13.06 -21.71 -26.54
N VAL A 7 13.94 -21.30 -25.62
CA VAL A 7 13.57 -21.28 -24.20
C VAL A 7 12.46 -20.25 -24.08
N HIS A 8 11.23 -20.74 -23.98
CA HIS A 8 10.06 -19.95 -23.68
C HIS A 8 10.20 -19.47 -22.23
N ILE A 9 10.95 -18.40 -22.02
CA ILE A 9 10.94 -17.68 -20.75
C ILE A 9 9.53 -17.09 -20.67
N PRO A 10 8.69 -17.54 -19.71
CA PRO A 10 7.36 -17.00 -19.58
C PRO A 10 7.51 -15.51 -19.36
N LYS A 11 7.05 -14.72 -20.33
CA LYS A 11 7.00 -13.27 -20.23
C LYS A 11 5.91 -12.82 -19.25
N GLU A 12 5.25 -13.76 -18.58
CA GLU A 12 4.41 -13.54 -17.41
C GLU A 12 5.31 -13.17 -16.22
N SER A 13 5.82 -11.95 -16.35
CA SER A 13 6.27 -11.06 -15.31
C SER A 13 5.27 -11.08 -14.15
N TRP A 14 5.76 -11.43 -12.96
CA TRP A 14 5.22 -11.13 -11.62
C TRP A 14 3.73 -10.71 -11.55
N PRO A 15 2.83 -11.48 -10.90
CA PRO A 15 1.39 -11.22 -10.94
C PRO A 15 1.04 -9.79 -10.49
N ASN A 16 0.36 -9.01 -11.33
CA ASN A 16 0.09 -7.58 -11.07
C ASN A 16 -0.59 -7.31 -9.72
N TRP A 17 -1.42 -8.23 -9.22
CA TRP A 17 -2.10 -8.08 -7.93
C TRP A 17 -1.12 -8.00 -6.74
N THR A 18 0.05 -8.62 -6.85
CA THR A 18 1.06 -8.62 -5.78
C THR A 18 1.67 -7.23 -5.56
N TRP A 19 1.75 -6.38 -6.59
CA TRP A 19 2.15 -4.99 -6.42
C TRP A 19 1.19 -4.22 -5.52
N TYR A 20 -0.11 -4.51 -5.63
CA TYR A 20 -1.11 -3.95 -4.72
C TYR A 20 -0.96 -4.47 -3.29
N ALA A 21 -0.62 -5.75 -3.12
CA ALA A 21 -0.37 -6.31 -1.79
C ALA A 21 0.89 -5.70 -1.14
N ILE A 22 1.95 -5.48 -1.91
CA ILE A 22 3.18 -4.82 -1.46
C ILE A 22 2.91 -3.36 -1.08
N GLU A 23 2.23 -2.61 -1.96
CA GLU A 23 1.77 -1.24 -1.69
C GLU A 23 0.95 -1.19 -0.39
N PHE A 24 0.00 -2.10 -0.23
CA PHE A 24 -0.84 -2.21 0.97
C PHE A 24 -0.04 -2.45 2.24
N GLY A 25 0.91 -3.39 2.22
CA GLY A 25 1.79 -3.65 3.36
C GLY A 25 2.61 -2.43 3.76
N ILE A 26 3.17 -1.71 2.78
CA ILE A 26 3.96 -0.49 3.02
C ILE A 26 3.07 0.62 3.61
N VAL A 27 1.90 0.86 3.04
CA VAL A 27 0.98 1.91 3.51
C VAL A 27 0.51 1.62 4.93
N ILE A 28 0.18 0.37 5.27
CA ILE A 28 -0.17 -0.01 6.63
C ILE A 28 0.98 0.25 7.59
N ALA A 29 2.21 -0.21 7.26
CA ALA A 29 3.36 -0.04 8.13
C ALA A 29 3.64 1.44 8.42
N ILE A 30 3.63 2.30 7.39
CA ILE A 30 3.82 3.74 7.53
C ILE A 30 2.68 4.35 8.36
N SER A 31 1.43 3.97 8.08
CA SER A 31 0.26 4.49 8.81
C SER A 31 0.33 4.17 10.29
N MET A 32 0.76 2.96 10.66
CA MET A 32 0.91 2.57 12.06
C MET A 32 2.03 3.34 12.77
N LEU A 33 3.18 3.54 12.10
CA LEU A 33 4.29 4.32 12.66
C LEU A 33 3.89 5.79 12.86
N VAL A 34 3.30 6.41 11.84
CA VAL A 34 2.83 7.80 11.92
C VAL A 34 1.74 7.94 12.99
N SER A 35 0.79 7.00 13.02
CA SER A 35 -0.27 7.01 14.03
C SER A 35 0.28 6.87 15.45
N ARG A 36 1.31 6.05 15.66
CA ARG A 36 1.99 5.92 16.95
C ARG A 36 2.55 7.26 17.41
N GLU A 37 3.29 7.96 16.55
CA GLU A 37 3.90 9.25 16.90
C GLU A 37 2.83 10.31 17.20
N ILE A 38 1.79 10.40 16.38
CA ILE A 38 0.69 11.36 16.59
C ILE A 38 -0.05 11.05 17.89
N THR A 39 -0.42 9.78 18.11
CA THR A 39 -1.17 9.39 19.31
C THR A 39 -0.35 9.63 20.58
N ASN A 40 0.95 9.34 20.56
CA ASN A 40 1.84 9.58 21.69
C ASN A 40 2.05 11.07 21.99
N SER A 41 1.84 11.95 21.01
CA SER A 41 1.90 13.40 21.21
C SER A 41 0.67 13.98 21.92
N ILE A 42 -0.39 13.18 22.12
CA ILE A 42 -1.63 13.60 22.78
C ILE A 42 -1.63 13.12 24.22
N GLU A 43 -1.50 14.05 25.16
CA GLU A 43 -1.50 13.76 26.60
C GLU A 43 -2.93 13.57 27.15
N GLY A 44 -3.06 12.81 28.23
CA GLY A 44 -4.31 12.68 28.99
C GLY A 44 -5.35 11.73 28.39
N LEU A 45 -5.00 10.93 27.37
CA LEU A 45 -5.89 9.91 26.83
C LEU A 45 -5.95 8.71 27.77
N THR A 46 -7.17 8.21 28.02
CA THR A 46 -7.33 6.88 28.62
C THR A 46 -6.87 5.81 27.63
N PRO A 47 -6.40 4.63 28.08
CA PRO A 47 -5.92 3.57 27.18
C PRO A 47 -6.95 3.15 26.12
N GLU A 48 -8.24 3.16 26.47
CA GLU A 48 -9.33 2.88 25.54
C GLU A 48 -9.42 3.92 24.42
N ILE A 49 -9.46 5.21 24.78
CA ILE A 49 -9.54 6.30 23.81
C ILE A 49 -8.28 6.35 22.96
N GLN A 50 -7.11 6.09 23.55
CA GLN A 50 -5.83 6.03 22.84
C GLN A 50 -5.86 5.00 21.69
N ASN A 51 -6.45 3.82 21.91
CA ASN A 51 -6.60 2.80 20.88
C ASN A 51 -7.54 3.26 19.75
N TYR A 52 -8.65 3.90 20.08
CA TYR A 52 -9.57 4.44 19.07
C TYR A 52 -8.93 5.56 18.25
N VAL A 53 -8.19 6.46 18.90
CA VAL A 53 -7.45 7.53 18.22
C VAL A 53 -6.37 6.94 17.30
N PHE A 54 -5.59 5.99 17.79
CA PHE A 54 -4.57 5.30 17.01
C PHE A 54 -5.17 4.65 15.76
N MET A 55 -6.23 3.85 15.91
CA MET A 55 -6.87 3.18 14.78
C MET A 55 -7.60 4.16 13.85
N GLY A 56 -8.17 5.24 14.39
CA GLY A 56 -8.78 6.31 13.62
C GLY A 56 -7.79 7.04 12.71
N ILE A 57 -6.59 7.34 13.21
CA ILE A 57 -5.51 7.94 12.42
C ILE A 57 -5.00 6.96 11.36
N VAL A 58 -4.79 5.68 11.70
CA VAL A 58 -4.40 4.63 10.73
C VAL A 58 -5.42 4.58 9.59
N GLY A 59 -6.72 4.52 9.93
CA GLY A 59 -7.80 4.53 8.96
C GLY A 59 -7.81 5.81 8.12
N GLY A 60 -7.64 6.98 8.73
CA GLY A 60 -7.60 8.27 8.05
C GLY A 60 -6.48 8.36 7.01
N ILE A 61 -5.26 7.95 7.37
CA ILE A 61 -4.12 7.91 6.44
C ILE A 61 -4.41 6.94 5.29
N PHE A 62 -4.96 5.77 5.59
CA PHE A 62 -5.33 4.79 4.58
C PHE A 62 -6.38 5.34 3.60
N PHE A 63 -7.43 5.98 4.09
CA PHE A 63 -8.45 6.63 3.25
C PHE A 63 -7.85 7.71 2.35
N ILE A 64 -6.99 8.57 2.90
CA ILE A 64 -6.30 9.61 2.12
C ILE A 64 -5.42 8.99 1.04
N TRP A 65 -4.67 7.94 1.36
CA TRP A 65 -3.83 7.26 0.39
C TRP A 65 -4.67 6.68 -0.76
N TYR A 66 -5.65 5.83 -0.46
CA TYR A 66 -6.36 5.07 -1.49
C TYR A 66 -7.38 5.88 -2.28
N LEU A 67 -8.04 6.87 -1.67
CA LEU A 67 -9.05 7.67 -2.36
C LEU A 67 -8.44 8.88 -3.08
N ILE A 68 -7.41 9.49 -2.50
CA ILE A 68 -6.84 10.74 -3.01
C ILE A 68 -5.51 10.45 -3.68
N ILE A 69 -4.46 10.17 -2.90
CA ILE A 69 -3.08 10.16 -3.39
C ILE A 69 -2.91 9.14 -4.51
N ARG A 70 -3.38 7.91 -4.32
CA ARG A 70 -3.28 6.82 -5.28
C ARG A 70 -3.94 7.18 -6.62
N ASN A 71 -5.14 7.75 -6.56
CA ASN A 71 -5.87 8.20 -7.73
C ASN A 71 -5.18 9.37 -8.45
N PHE A 72 -4.35 10.16 -7.76
CA PHE A 72 -3.56 11.23 -8.37
C PHE A 72 -2.19 10.75 -8.89
N VAL A 73 -1.49 9.90 -8.14
CA VAL A 73 -0.12 9.44 -8.43
C VAL A 73 -0.11 8.35 -9.50
N PHE A 74 -1.01 7.37 -9.42
CA PHE A 74 -1.02 6.21 -10.33
C PHE A 74 -1.96 6.39 -11.54
N LYS A 75 -2.24 7.64 -11.91
CA LYS A 75 -3.36 8.00 -12.77
C LYS A 75 -3.29 7.52 -14.23
N LYS A 76 -2.22 6.86 -14.73
CA LYS A 76 -2.11 6.71 -16.20
C LYS A 76 -1.59 5.44 -16.87
N LYS A 77 -0.75 4.55 -16.32
CA LYS A 77 -0.21 3.43 -17.14
C LYS A 77 0.16 2.12 -16.44
N ILE A 78 0.44 2.12 -15.15
CA ILE A 78 0.92 0.91 -14.43
C ILE A 78 -0.21 -0.08 -14.13
N LEU A 79 -1.48 0.39 -14.13
CA LEU A 79 -2.66 -0.44 -13.87
C LEU A 79 -3.40 -0.84 -15.14
N ASP A 80 -2.86 -0.52 -16.32
CA ASP A 80 -3.46 -0.84 -17.61
C ASP A 80 -3.31 -2.34 -17.86
N ASN A 81 -4.27 -3.12 -17.35
CA ASN A 81 -4.38 -4.55 -17.58
C ASN A 81 -4.95 -4.78 -18.98
N LYS A 82 -4.12 -4.49 -20.00
CA LYS A 82 -4.41 -4.87 -21.38
C LYS A 82 -4.21 -6.38 -21.49
N TYR A 83 -5.29 -7.11 -21.24
CA TYR A 83 -5.48 -8.44 -21.83
C TYR A 83 -5.63 -8.29 -23.36
#